data_AF-A0A1G9QXP8-F1
#
_entry.id   AF-A0A1G9QXP8-F1
#
_cell.length_a   1.000
_cell.length_b   1.000
_cell.length_c   1.000
_cell.angle_alpha   90.00
_cell.angle_beta   90.00
_cell.angle_gamma   90.00
#
_symmetry.space_group_name_H-M   'P 1'
#
loop_
_entity.id
_entity.type
_entity.pdbx_description
1 polymer ?
#
loop_
_entity_poly.entity_id
_entity_poly.type
_entity_poly.pdbx_seq_one_letter_code
_entity_poly.pdbx_strand_id
1 'polypeptide(L)'
;MKSLRRVVKPSLLMQSKPSMMLKINSFFILLIIAFLTIPVQVWSQKKAELINTRWAEKPVLVDGFINDWKDSLDLYNEETKLYYSLSNDNENIYLAIKNSSQEGLTKILARGISFSANYENSKKVPPTVTFPILDRTPGKKLNETEQPEPKEIQRRIISKIKEIKVEGFKELVDGGISLYNTYGIKAATAFDEKNNMIQEIAIPLRLLGIEPGSTELITYRIRINGFQGPAATQQRDMNDYEDMYGGAYGGRYNGRYGRNYNGMYGGMPRRNYSYSKTITTPEFFIKSVLAVKR
;
A
#
# COMPACT_ATOMS: atom_id res chain seq x y z
N MET A 1 -55.86 -76.93 25.26
CA MET A 1 -56.12 -76.77 23.81
C MET A 1 -56.69 -75.37 23.56
N LYS A 2 -56.11 -74.67 22.58
CA LYS A 2 -56.40 -73.28 22.19
C LYS A 2 -57.86 -73.11 21.74
N SER A 3 -58.51 -72.03 22.17
CA SER A 3 -59.78 -71.56 21.60
C SER A 3 -59.69 -70.06 21.32
N LEU A 4 -60.04 -69.70 20.09
CA LEU A 4 -59.96 -68.40 19.47
C LEU A 4 -60.91 -67.38 20.11
N ARG A 5 -60.45 -66.15 20.33
CA ARG A 5 -61.32 -64.97 20.20
C ARG A 5 -60.65 -63.91 19.32
N ARG A 6 -61.28 -63.73 18.17
CA ARG A 6 -61.03 -62.75 17.12
C ARG A 6 -61.46 -61.37 17.66
N VAL A 7 -60.51 -60.46 17.90
CA VAL A 7 -60.82 -59.07 18.27
C VAL A 7 -60.98 -58.26 17.00
N VAL A 8 -62.18 -57.74 16.80
CA VAL A 8 -62.59 -56.86 15.71
C VAL A 8 -61.97 -55.48 15.92
N LYS A 9 -61.26 -54.96 14.90
CA LYS A 9 -60.79 -53.56 14.86
C LYS A 9 -61.95 -52.63 14.49
N PRO A 10 -62.27 -51.58 15.26
CA PRO A 10 -63.12 -50.49 14.80
C PRO A 10 -62.33 -49.53 13.90
N SER A 11 -62.94 -49.20 12.77
CA SER A 11 -62.55 -48.16 11.81
C SER A 11 -62.53 -46.78 12.46
N LEU A 12 -61.37 -46.11 12.51
CA LEU A 12 -61.31 -44.68 12.82
C LEU A 12 -61.58 -43.86 11.55
N LEU A 13 -62.64 -43.06 11.62
CA LEU A 13 -63.02 -42.05 10.63
C LEU A 13 -61.89 -41.03 10.42
N MET A 14 -61.64 -40.74 9.14
CA MET A 14 -60.78 -39.68 8.65
C MET A 14 -61.51 -38.34 8.80
N GLN A 15 -61.12 -37.51 9.78
CA GLN A 15 -61.53 -36.11 9.84
C GLN A 15 -60.58 -35.25 8.97
N SER A 16 -61.13 -34.65 7.90
CA SER A 16 -60.42 -33.70 7.05
C SER A 16 -60.18 -32.38 7.79
N LYS A 17 -58.93 -31.94 7.93
CA LYS A 17 -58.60 -30.60 8.44
C LYS A 17 -59.06 -29.53 7.45
N PRO A 18 -59.69 -28.43 7.89
CA PRO A 18 -59.99 -27.31 7.01
C PRO A 18 -58.70 -26.56 6.63
N SER A 19 -58.50 -26.33 5.33
CA SER A 19 -57.39 -25.53 4.80
C SER A 19 -57.58 -24.05 5.15
N MET A 20 -56.76 -23.51 6.05
CA MET A 20 -56.69 -22.07 6.29
C MET A 20 -56.02 -21.39 5.08
N MET A 21 -56.81 -20.73 4.24
CA MET A 21 -56.28 -19.79 3.25
C MET A 21 -55.86 -18.50 3.98
N LEU A 22 -54.55 -18.25 4.03
CA LEU A 22 -53.98 -17.04 4.59
C LEU A 22 -54.37 -15.84 3.71
N LYS A 23 -55.28 -14.98 4.17
CA LYS A 23 -55.62 -13.72 3.48
C LYS A 23 -54.51 -12.70 3.74
N ILE A 24 -53.62 -12.52 2.77
CA ILE A 24 -52.56 -11.51 2.83
C ILE A 24 -53.20 -10.14 2.58
N ASN A 25 -53.10 -9.23 3.55
CA ASN A 25 -53.66 -7.88 3.47
C ASN A 25 -52.91 -7.06 2.40
N SER A 26 -53.62 -6.38 1.50
CA SER A 26 -53.01 -5.53 0.45
C SER A 26 -52.10 -4.42 1.00
N PHE A 27 -52.31 -4.02 2.26
CA PHE A 27 -51.43 -3.07 2.97
C PHE A 27 -50.03 -3.65 3.24
N PHE A 28 -49.93 -4.96 3.51
CA PHE A 28 -48.64 -5.65 3.64
C PHE A 28 -47.89 -5.75 2.31
N ILE A 29 -48.62 -5.88 1.19
CA ILE A 29 -48.02 -5.91 -0.15
C ILE A 29 -47.40 -4.54 -0.50
N LEU A 30 -48.08 -3.45 -0.17
CA LEU A 30 -47.56 -2.08 -0.35
C LEU A 30 -46.31 -1.80 0.49
N LEU A 31 -46.25 -2.33 1.71
CA LEU A 31 -45.08 -2.20 2.61
C LEU A 31 -43.87 -2.98 2.08
N ILE A 32 -44.09 -4.15 1.46
CA ILE A 32 -43.04 -4.94 0.82
C ILE A 32 -42.50 -4.23 -0.43
N ILE A 33 -43.36 -3.62 -1.24
CA ILE A 33 -42.95 -2.86 -2.44
C ILE A 33 -42.13 -1.62 -2.05
N ALA A 34 -42.49 -0.93 -0.97
CA ALA A 34 -41.74 0.23 -0.46
C ALA A 34 -40.35 -0.14 0.09
N PHE A 35 -40.13 -1.38 0.53
CA PHE A 35 -38.83 -1.86 1.01
C PHE A 35 -37.88 -2.24 -0.15
N LEU A 36 -38.42 -2.52 -1.34
CA LEU A 36 -37.65 -2.90 -2.53
C LEU A 36 -37.06 -1.72 -3.32
N THR A 37 -37.41 -0.48 -2.98
CA THR A 37 -36.93 0.73 -3.67
C THR A 37 -35.81 1.46 -2.94
N ILE A 38 -35.27 0.90 -1.85
CA ILE A 38 -34.10 1.49 -1.18
C ILE A 38 -32.90 1.32 -2.13
N PRO A 39 -32.28 2.40 -2.63
CA PRO A 39 -31.07 2.29 -3.44
C PRO A 39 -29.98 1.70 -2.55
N VAL A 40 -29.65 0.42 -2.79
CA VAL A 40 -28.50 -0.22 -2.19
C VAL A 40 -27.28 0.54 -2.72
N GLN A 41 -26.65 1.32 -1.84
CA GLN A 41 -25.37 1.93 -2.11
C GLN A 41 -24.37 0.79 -2.32
N VAL A 42 -24.13 0.41 -3.57
CA VAL A 42 -23.09 -0.55 -3.93
C VAL A 42 -21.77 0.13 -3.64
N TRP A 43 -21.21 -0.14 -2.46
CA TRP A 43 -19.82 0.14 -2.18
C TRP A 43 -18.99 -0.73 -3.13
N SER A 44 -18.52 -0.13 -4.23
CA SER A 44 -17.57 -0.76 -5.13
C SER A 44 -16.32 -1.09 -4.31
N GLN A 45 -16.16 -2.37 -3.96
CA GLN A 45 -14.93 -2.86 -3.37
C GLN A 45 -13.83 -2.70 -4.41
N LYS A 46 -12.66 -2.21 -3.99
CA LYS A 46 -11.51 -1.99 -4.86
C LYS A 46 -11.07 -3.32 -5.50
N LYS A 47 -11.60 -3.59 -6.69
CA LYS A 47 -11.37 -4.83 -7.42
C LYS A 47 -9.96 -4.77 -8.03
N ALA A 48 -9.20 -5.84 -7.86
CA ALA A 48 -7.91 -5.95 -8.53
C ALA A 48 -8.10 -5.93 -10.05
N GLU A 49 -7.26 -5.17 -10.74
CA GLU A 49 -7.28 -5.06 -12.20
C GLU A 49 -6.68 -6.33 -12.82
N LEU A 50 -7.38 -6.97 -13.76
CA LEU A 50 -6.85 -8.11 -14.51
C LEU A 50 -6.12 -7.58 -15.74
N ILE A 51 -4.80 -7.77 -15.81
CA ILE A 51 -3.98 -7.34 -16.94
C ILE A 51 -3.25 -8.53 -17.57
N ASN A 52 -2.75 -8.36 -18.79
CA ASN A 52 -1.76 -9.26 -19.37
C ASN A 52 -0.37 -8.68 -19.13
N THR A 53 0.49 -9.42 -18.43
CA THR A 53 1.91 -9.05 -18.29
C THR A 53 2.64 -9.21 -19.62
N ARG A 54 3.77 -8.51 -19.75
CA ARG A 54 4.64 -8.58 -20.94
C ARG A 54 5.77 -9.58 -20.71
N TRP A 55 6.16 -10.28 -21.77
CA TRP A 55 7.42 -11.05 -21.80
C TRP A 55 8.60 -10.11 -22.05
N ALA A 56 9.63 -10.21 -21.21
CA ALA A 56 10.90 -9.51 -21.40
C ALA A 56 11.80 -10.33 -22.36
N GLU A 57 11.93 -9.87 -23.61
CA GLU A 57 12.79 -10.52 -24.62
C GLU A 57 14.28 -10.52 -24.25
N LYS A 58 14.67 -9.52 -23.46
CA LYS A 58 15.99 -9.39 -22.84
C LYS A 58 15.78 -9.07 -21.37
N PRO A 59 16.68 -9.51 -20.47
CA PRO A 59 16.61 -9.13 -19.07
C PRO A 59 16.60 -7.61 -18.93
N VAL A 60 15.68 -7.08 -18.12
CA VAL A 60 15.59 -5.63 -17.84
C VAL A 60 16.81 -5.22 -17.04
N LEU A 61 17.49 -4.16 -17.48
CA LEU A 61 18.56 -3.52 -16.75
C LEU A 61 17.94 -2.62 -15.69
N VAL A 62 17.95 -3.06 -14.43
CA VAL A 62 17.40 -2.30 -13.31
C VAL A 62 18.35 -1.17 -12.92
N ASP A 63 18.25 -0.05 -13.61
CA ASP A 63 19.13 1.13 -13.48
C ASP A 63 18.37 2.44 -13.20
N GLY A 64 17.04 2.37 -13.18
CA GLY A 64 16.16 3.51 -12.94
C GLY A 64 15.81 4.27 -14.22
N PHE A 65 16.08 3.71 -15.40
CA PHE A 65 15.70 4.28 -16.69
C PHE A 65 14.65 3.41 -17.39
N ILE A 66 13.77 4.01 -18.19
CA ILE A 66 12.65 3.30 -18.82
C ILE A 66 12.97 2.74 -20.22
N ASN A 67 14.24 2.73 -20.64
CA ASN A 67 14.69 2.34 -21.97
C ASN A 67 14.46 0.86 -22.33
N ASP A 68 14.35 -0.03 -21.34
CA ASP A 68 13.99 -1.45 -21.57
C ASP A 68 12.47 -1.68 -21.63
N TRP A 69 11.74 -0.69 -21.15
CA TRP A 69 10.30 -0.55 -21.30
C TRP A 69 10.07 0.17 -22.65
N LYS A 70 8.89 0.10 -23.24
CA LYS A 70 8.66 0.80 -24.52
C LYS A 70 8.84 2.33 -24.33
N ASP A 71 8.56 3.14 -25.36
CA ASP A 71 8.63 4.61 -25.28
C ASP A 71 7.92 5.23 -24.05
N SER A 72 7.00 4.49 -23.40
CA SER A 72 6.40 4.83 -22.10
C SER A 72 6.00 3.61 -21.26
N LEU A 73 5.61 3.85 -20.00
CA LEU A 73 4.89 2.88 -19.18
C LEU A 73 3.41 2.87 -19.56
N ASP A 74 2.85 1.69 -19.84
CA ASP A 74 1.56 1.52 -20.52
C ASP A 74 0.32 1.64 -19.60
N LEU A 75 0.49 1.55 -18.27
CA LEU A 75 -0.63 1.53 -17.32
C LEU A 75 -0.58 2.73 -16.38
N TYR A 76 -1.74 3.17 -15.91
CA TYR A 76 -1.87 4.27 -14.97
C TYR A 76 -2.90 3.96 -13.89
N ASN A 77 -2.56 4.26 -12.62
CA ASN A 77 -3.48 4.10 -11.50
C ASN A 77 -3.90 5.47 -10.95
N GLU A 78 -5.19 5.78 -11.04
CA GLU A 78 -5.76 7.08 -10.62
C GLU A 78 -5.53 7.41 -9.14
N GLU A 79 -5.61 6.41 -8.25
CA GLU A 79 -5.52 6.66 -6.81
C GLU A 79 -4.10 6.98 -6.35
N THR A 80 -3.13 6.20 -6.83
CA THR A 80 -1.72 6.41 -6.50
C THR A 80 -1.05 7.44 -7.41
N LYS A 81 -1.68 7.79 -8.55
CA LYS A 81 -1.14 8.64 -9.60
C LYS A 81 0.19 8.13 -10.17
N LEU A 82 0.34 6.80 -10.20
CA LEU A 82 1.53 6.13 -10.71
C LEU A 82 1.28 5.62 -12.13
N TYR A 83 2.21 5.90 -13.03
CA TYR A 83 2.36 5.12 -14.25
C TYR A 83 3.19 3.89 -13.93
N TYR A 84 2.84 2.73 -14.49
CA TYR A 84 3.53 1.49 -14.19
C TYR A 84 3.52 0.51 -15.37
N SER A 85 4.45 -0.44 -15.35
CA SER A 85 4.43 -1.61 -16.22
C SER A 85 4.98 -2.82 -15.48
N LEU A 86 4.37 -3.97 -15.76
CA LEU A 86 4.79 -5.27 -15.24
C LEU A 86 5.28 -6.13 -16.41
N SER A 87 6.40 -6.79 -16.21
CA SER A 87 6.99 -7.72 -17.16
C SER A 87 7.59 -8.90 -16.40
N ASN A 88 7.83 -10.00 -17.08
CA ASN A 88 8.62 -11.12 -16.53
C ASN A 88 9.45 -11.79 -17.62
N ASP A 89 10.46 -12.53 -17.20
CA ASP A 89 11.13 -13.56 -17.99
C ASP A 89 11.08 -14.90 -17.24
N ASN A 90 12.01 -15.82 -17.53
CA ASN A 90 12.14 -17.11 -16.85
C ASN A 90 12.75 -17.02 -15.45
N GLU A 91 13.33 -15.88 -15.07
CA GLU A 91 14.09 -15.73 -13.84
C GLU A 91 13.42 -14.74 -12.87
N ASN A 92 12.83 -13.66 -13.38
CA ASN A 92 12.39 -12.53 -12.58
C ASN A 92 11.01 -12.01 -12.99
N ILE A 93 10.32 -11.44 -12.00
CA ILE A 93 9.26 -10.46 -12.20
C ILE A 93 9.89 -9.06 -12.12
N TYR A 94 9.49 -8.19 -13.04
CA TYR A 94 9.93 -6.82 -13.15
C TYR A 94 8.76 -5.86 -12.96
N LEU A 95 9.01 -4.77 -12.25
CA LEU A 95 8.11 -3.64 -12.10
C LEU A 95 8.88 -2.35 -12.42
N ALA A 96 8.35 -1.55 -13.32
CA ALA A 96 8.72 -0.15 -13.47
C ALA A 96 7.59 0.77 -13.01
N ILE A 97 7.95 1.83 -12.31
CA ILE A 97 7.05 2.87 -11.83
C ILE A 97 7.60 4.23 -12.24
N LYS A 98 6.71 5.10 -12.71
CA LYS A 98 6.97 6.52 -12.91
C LYS A 98 5.98 7.33 -12.08
N ASN A 99 6.53 8.21 -11.25
CA ASN A 99 5.76 9.18 -10.49
C ASN A 99 6.05 10.60 -10.98
N SER A 100 5.01 11.29 -11.44
CA SER A 100 5.02 12.70 -11.85
C SER A 100 4.41 13.66 -10.82
N SER A 101 3.89 13.14 -9.70
CA SER A 101 3.24 13.93 -8.66
C SER A 101 4.22 14.32 -7.54
N GLN A 102 4.27 15.60 -7.21
CA GLN A 102 5.05 16.12 -6.07
C GLN A 102 4.57 15.55 -4.72
N GLU A 103 3.25 15.37 -4.57
CA GLU A 103 2.66 14.75 -3.37
C GLU A 103 3.11 13.29 -3.25
N GLY A 104 3.02 12.54 -4.36
CA GLY A 104 3.52 11.17 -4.45
C GLY A 104 5.00 11.10 -4.13
N LEU A 105 5.81 12.03 -4.66
CA LEU A 105 7.26 12.04 -4.49
C LEU A 105 7.63 12.20 -3.02
N THR A 106 6.95 13.13 -2.32
CA THR A 106 7.16 13.36 -0.90
C THR A 106 6.87 12.10 -0.07
N LYS A 107 5.79 11.39 -0.37
CA LYS A 107 5.41 10.14 0.32
C LYS A 107 6.40 9.00 0.02
N ILE A 108 6.79 8.86 -1.24
CA ILE A 108 7.75 7.86 -1.70
C ILE A 108 9.13 8.09 -1.07
N LEU A 109 9.65 9.31 -1.08
CA LEU A 109 10.91 9.62 -0.39
C LEU A 109 10.79 9.50 1.14
N ALA A 110 9.57 9.57 1.68
CA ALA A 110 9.36 9.36 3.09
C ALA A 110 9.42 7.88 3.50
N ARG A 111 8.87 6.95 2.73
CA ARG A 111 8.69 5.55 3.20
C ARG A 111 8.81 4.48 2.11
N GLY A 112 9.12 4.88 0.88
CA GLY A 112 9.23 3.99 -0.28
C GLY A 112 7.87 3.52 -0.83
N ILE A 113 7.97 2.69 -1.86
CA ILE A 113 6.87 1.90 -2.41
C ILE A 113 7.09 0.45 -1.99
N SER A 114 6.06 -0.21 -1.48
CA SER A 114 6.06 -1.65 -1.28
C SER A 114 5.48 -2.34 -2.52
N PHE A 115 6.23 -3.29 -3.07
CA PHE A 115 5.82 -4.19 -4.14
C PHE A 115 5.84 -5.63 -3.63
N SER A 116 4.74 -6.36 -3.80
CA SER A 116 4.67 -7.78 -3.46
C SER A 116 4.01 -8.57 -4.58
N ALA A 117 4.41 -9.84 -4.72
CA ALA A 117 3.86 -10.78 -5.68
C ALA A 117 3.71 -12.16 -5.04
N ASN A 118 2.60 -12.84 -5.30
CA ASN A 118 2.33 -14.20 -4.85
C ASN A 118 1.20 -14.82 -5.67
N TYR A 119 1.11 -16.15 -5.70
CA TYR A 119 -0.10 -16.81 -6.21
C TYR A 119 -1.33 -16.32 -5.47
N GLU A 120 -2.42 -16.08 -6.22
CA GLU A 120 -3.68 -15.51 -5.72
C GLU A 120 -4.26 -16.29 -4.54
N ASN A 121 -4.15 -17.62 -4.59
CA ASN A 121 -4.71 -18.49 -3.57
C ASN A 121 -3.77 -18.71 -2.37
N SER A 122 -2.63 -18.02 -2.32
CA SER A 122 -1.68 -18.14 -1.22
C SER A 122 -2.24 -17.54 0.07
N LYS A 123 -2.17 -18.32 1.16
CA LYS A 123 -2.49 -17.86 2.51
C LYS A 123 -1.29 -17.30 3.27
N LYS A 124 -0.09 -17.33 2.66
CA LYS A 124 1.15 -16.85 3.28
C LYS A 124 1.19 -15.33 3.21
N VAL A 125 1.94 -14.71 4.13
CA VAL A 125 2.33 -13.30 3.99
C VAL A 125 3.06 -13.14 2.66
N PRO A 126 2.64 -12.23 1.77
CA PRO A 126 3.23 -12.11 0.45
C PRO A 126 4.65 -11.54 0.57
N PRO A 127 5.66 -12.16 -0.06
CA PRO A 127 7.00 -11.61 -0.11
C PRO A 127 6.97 -10.19 -0.69
N THR A 128 7.56 -9.25 0.04
CA THR A 128 7.45 -7.81 -0.24
C THR A 128 8.82 -7.16 -0.30
N VAL A 129 9.07 -6.42 -1.37
CA VAL A 129 10.20 -5.51 -1.51
C VAL A 129 9.71 -4.08 -1.25
N THR A 130 10.43 -3.31 -0.46
CA THR A 130 10.17 -1.87 -0.29
C THR A 130 11.37 -1.04 -0.72
N PHE A 131 11.13 -0.12 -1.63
CA PHE A 131 12.15 0.74 -2.22
C PHE A 131 11.56 2.08 -2.70
N PRO A 132 12.29 3.20 -2.64
CA PRO A 132 13.58 3.39 -2.00
C PRO A 132 13.48 3.52 -0.49
N ILE A 133 14.56 3.19 0.21
CA ILE A 133 14.76 3.48 1.62
C ILE A 133 15.91 4.49 1.73
N LEU A 134 15.59 5.69 2.22
CA LEU A 134 16.59 6.74 2.42
C LEU A 134 17.24 6.60 3.79
N ASP A 135 18.57 6.64 3.80
CA ASP A 135 19.36 6.84 5.00
C ASP A 135 19.08 8.25 5.56
N ARG A 136 18.51 8.25 6.77
CA ARG A 136 18.11 9.47 7.50
C ARG A 136 19.11 9.88 8.57
N THR A 137 20.23 9.18 8.66
CA THR A 137 21.30 9.57 9.57
C THR A 137 21.66 11.03 9.29
N PRO A 138 21.60 11.93 10.30
CA PRO A 138 21.96 13.33 10.12
C PRO A 138 23.39 13.42 9.58
N GLY A 139 23.52 13.86 8.33
CA GLY A 139 24.81 14.09 7.71
C GLY A 139 25.50 15.31 8.32
N LYS A 140 26.79 15.50 7.99
CA LYS A 140 27.52 16.73 8.29
C LYS A 140 26.77 17.90 7.64
N LYS A 141 26.38 18.90 8.46
CA LYS A 141 25.80 20.14 7.93
C LYS A 141 26.82 20.79 7.00
N LEU A 142 26.49 20.90 5.72
CA LEU A 142 27.25 21.71 4.79
C LEU A 142 26.89 23.16 5.10
N ASN A 143 27.91 24.01 5.25
CA ASN A 143 27.71 25.46 5.37
C ASN A 143 27.35 25.99 3.97
N GLU A 144 26.09 25.83 3.58
CA GLU A 144 25.58 26.30 2.30
C GLU A 144 24.94 27.67 2.47
N THR A 145 25.59 28.68 1.89
CA THR A 145 25.07 30.05 1.78
C THR A 145 24.11 30.23 0.61
N GLU A 146 24.00 29.24 -0.28
CA GLU A 146 23.17 29.28 -1.49
C GLU A 146 22.22 28.09 -1.56
N GLN A 147 21.06 28.27 -2.21
CA GLN A 147 20.13 27.16 -2.42
C GLN A 147 20.67 26.21 -3.49
N PRO A 148 20.75 24.89 -3.21
CA PRO A 148 21.30 23.93 -4.17
C PRO A 148 20.40 23.80 -5.40
N GLU A 149 21.04 23.61 -6.56
CA GLU A 149 20.37 23.36 -7.83
C GLU A 149 19.53 22.06 -7.77
N PRO A 150 18.39 21.96 -8.48
CA PRO A 150 17.51 20.77 -8.43
C PRO A 150 18.23 19.44 -8.71
N LYS A 151 19.17 19.43 -9.67
CA LYS A 151 19.97 18.24 -10.01
C LYS A 151 20.89 17.82 -8.85
N GLU A 152 21.40 18.77 -8.07
CA GLU A 152 22.21 18.47 -6.90
C GLU A 152 21.36 17.87 -5.78
N ILE A 153 20.16 18.39 -5.56
CA ILE A 153 19.19 17.82 -4.62
C ILE A 153 18.87 16.36 -5.00
N GLN A 154 18.62 16.09 -6.28
CA GLN A 154 18.37 14.73 -6.77
C GLN A 154 19.56 13.79 -6.53
N ARG A 155 20.79 14.22 -6.83
CA ARG A 155 22.01 13.44 -6.54
C ARG A 155 22.16 13.14 -5.05
N ARG A 156 21.89 14.14 -4.19
CA ARG A 156 21.91 13.97 -2.72
C ARG A 156 20.86 12.95 -2.28
N ILE A 157 19.65 13.00 -2.83
CA ILE A 157 18.59 12.02 -2.56
C ILE A 157 19.06 10.61 -2.95
N ILE A 158 19.55 10.43 -4.18
CA ILE A 158 19.98 9.11 -4.69
C ILE A 158 21.13 8.57 -3.84
N SER A 159 22.10 9.41 -3.46
CA SER A 159 23.25 9.00 -2.61
C SER A 159 22.87 8.49 -1.22
N LYS A 160 21.67 8.82 -0.73
CA LYS A 160 21.14 8.34 0.55
C LYS A 160 20.45 6.99 0.44
N ILE A 161 20.21 6.48 -0.76
CA ILE A 161 19.58 5.18 -0.97
C ILE A 161 20.68 4.13 -0.97
N LYS A 162 20.71 3.28 0.07
CA LYS A 162 21.78 2.30 0.28
C LYS A 162 21.26 0.86 0.38
N GLU A 163 19.97 0.70 0.56
CA GLU A 163 19.36 -0.59 0.84
C GLU A 163 17.99 -0.76 0.19
N ILE A 164 17.61 -2.03 0.06
CA ILE A 164 16.30 -2.52 -0.31
C ILE A 164 15.73 -3.18 0.94
N LYS A 165 14.52 -2.84 1.37
CA LYS A 165 13.88 -3.55 2.48
C LYS A 165 13.14 -4.77 1.94
N VAL A 166 13.33 -5.93 2.56
CA VAL A 166 12.67 -7.20 2.22
C VAL A 166 11.90 -7.73 3.42
N GLU A 167 10.69 -8.25 3.18
CA GLU A 167 9.81 -8.82 4.21
C GLU A 167 9.06 -10.04 3.67
N GLY A 168 8.93 -11.11 4.44
CA GLY A 168 8.08 -12.26 4.12
C GLY A 168 8.66 -13.24 3.10
N PHE A 169 9.95 -13.14 2.76
CA PHE A 169 10.63 -14.12 1.90
C PHE A 169 11.06 -15.34 2.71
N LYS A 170 10.83 -16.56 2.20
CA LYS A 170 11.14 -17.81 2.93
C LYS A 170 12.64 -17.98 3.20
N GLU A 171 13.48 -17.54 2.27
CA GLU A 171 14.94 -17.77 2.28
C GLU A 171 15.74 -16.55 2.75
N LEU A 172 15.07 -15.44 3.11
CA LEU A 172 15.73 -14.21 3.55
C LEU A 172 15.30 -13.85 4.97
N VAL A 173 16.21 -13.22 5.70
CA VAL A 173 15.88 -12.56 6.96
C VAL A 173 15.26 -11.22 6.63
N ASP A 174 14.10 -10.93 7.22
CA ASP A 174 13.42 -9.64 7.07
C ASP A 174 14.32 -8.49 7.52
N GLY A 175 14.40 -7.43 6.72
CA GLY A 175 15.28 -6.29 7.00
C GLY A 175 15.79 -5.57 5.75
N GLY A 176 16.81 -4.73 5.94
CA GLY A 176 17.52 -4.06 4.85
C GLY A 176 18.60 -4.97 4.25
N ILE A 177 18.61 -5.10 2.93
CA ILE A 177 19.69 -5.72 2.15
C ILE A 177 20.37 -4.65 1.28
N SER A 178 21.65 -4.81 1.01
CA SER A 178 22.39 -3.92 0.10
C SER A 178 21.78 -3.88 -1.31
N LEU A 179 21.87 -2.72 -1.99
CA LEU A 179 21.56 -2.61 -3.42
C LEU A 179 22.35 -3.63 -4.25
N TYR A 180 23.59 -3.90 -3.85
CA TYR A 180 24.43 -4.97 -4.38
C TYR A 180 24.37 -6.16 -3.43
N ASN A 181 23.50 -7.12 -3.73
CA ASN A 181 23.30 -8.35 -2.94
C ASN A 181 23.43 -9.59 -3.82
N THR A 182 23.59 -10.75 -3.18
CA THR A 182 23.72 -12.06 -3.84
C THR A 182 22.38 -12.79 -4.02
N TYR A 183 21.28 -12.23 -3.51
CA TYR A 183 19.96 -12.85 -3.58
C TYR A 183 19.33 -12.72 -4.96
N GLY A 184 19.73 -11.70 -5.72
CA GLY A 184 19.22 -11.39 -7.06
C GLY A 184 18.09 -10.37 -7.07
N ILE A 185 17.66 -9.88 -5.91
CA ILE A 185 16.71 -8.76 -5.82
C ILE A 185 17.43 -7.49 -6.24
N LYS A 186 16.92 -6.81 -7.26
CA LYS A 186 17.50 -5.55 -7.75
C LYS A 186 16.47 -4.44 -7.63
N ALA A 187 16.90 -3.25 -7.26
CA ALA A 187 16.07 -2.06 -7.32
C ALA A 187 16.92 -0.83 -7.59
N ALA A 188 16.40 0.08 -8.42
CA ALA A 188 17.09 1.31 -8.79
C ALA A 188 16.09 2.46 -8.96
N THR A 189 16.57 3.69 -8.80
CA THR A 189 15.77 4.88 -9.05
C THR A 189 16.62 6.00 -9.65
N ALA A 190 16.01 6.73 -10.57
CA ALA A 190 16.57 7.94 -11.14
C ALA A 190 15.47 8.99 -11.33
N PHE A 191 15.86 10.19 -11.73
CA PHE A 191 14.95 11.24 -12.17
C PHE A 191 15.09 11.42 -13.68
N ASP A 192 13.98 11.47 -14.41
CA ASP A 192 13.99 11.81 -15.83
C ASP A 192 14.20 13.32 -16.06
N GLU A 193 14.36 13.73 -17.31
CA GLU A 193 14.59 15.14 -17.67
C GLU A 193 13.43 16.08 -17.26
N LYS A 194 12.24 15.52 -17.05
CA LYS A 194 11.03 16.24 -16.60
C LYS A 194 10.87 16.17 -15.08
N ASN A 195 11.91 15.75 -14.35
CA ASN A 195 11.94 15.56 -12.90
C ASN A 195 10.92 14.54 -12.37
N ASN A 196 10.45 13.62 -13.21
CA ASN A 196 9.66 12.50 -12.73
C ASN A 196 10.60 11.46 -12.10
N MET A 197 10.19 10.90 -10.97
CA MET A 197 10.93 9.81 -10.35
C MET A 197 10.59 8.51 -11.04
N ILE A 198 11.61 7.82 -11.53
CA ILE A 198 11.53 6.48 -12.10
C ILE A 198 12.06 5.48 -11.08
N GLN A 199 11.38 4.36 -10.93
CA GLN A 199 11.82 3.24 -10.10
C GLN A 199 11.67 1.95 -10.87
N GLU A 200 12.63 1.07 -10.68
CA GLU A 200 12.61 -0.28 -11.22
C GLU A 200 12.91 -1.28 -10.11
N ILE A 201 12.21 -2.41 -10.14
CA ILE A 201 12.38 -3.50 -9.18
C ILE A 201 12.37 -4.82 -9.97
N ALA A 202 13.34 -5.69 -9.70
CA ALA A 202 13.35 -7.08 -10.14
C ALA A 202 13.37 -8.02 -8.93
N ILE A 203 12.46 -9.00 -8.92
CA ILE A 203 12.38 -10.04 -7.90
C ILE A 203 12.50 -11.40 -8.58
N PRO A 204 13.48 -12.24 -8.19
CA PRO A 204 13.60 -13.60 -8.69
C PRO A 204 12.37 -14.45 -8.38
N LEU A 205 11.84 -15.15 -9.39
CA LEU A 205 10.71 -16.08 -9.30
C LEU A 205 10.93 -17.15 -8.22
N ARG A 206 12.17 -17.67 -8.12
CA ARG A 206 12.56 -18.64 -7.09
C ARG A 206 12.29 -18.15 -5.66
N LEU A 207 12.53 -16.86 -5.39
CA LEU A 207 12.32 -16.27 -4.06
C LEU A 207 10.83 -16.09 -3.73
N LEU A 208 10.00 -15.98 -4.78
CA LEU A 208 8.55 -15.90 -4.67
C LEU A 208 7.89 -17.28 -4.59
N GLY A 209 8.64 -18.36 -4.86
CA GLY A 209 8.09 -19.71 -5.01
C GLY A 209 7.13 -19.83 -6.20
N ILE A 210 7.39 -19.04 -7.26
CA ILE A 210 6.61 -19.05 -8.50
C ILE A 210 7.43 -19.79 -9.55
N GLU A 211 6.80 -20.74 -10.23
CA GLU A 211 7.47 -21.54 -11.27
C GLU A 211 7.48 -20.77 -12.59
N PRO A 212 8.61 -20.77 -13.35
CA PRO A 212 8.66 -20.19 -14.68
C PRO A 212 7.59 -20.79 -15.60
N GLY A 213 6.87 -19.94 -16.34
CA GLY A 213 5.79 -20.38 -17.24
C GLY A 213 4.50 -20.83 -16.55
N SER A 214 4.37 -20.61 -15.22
CA SER A 214 3.14 -20.89 -14.49
C SER A 214 1.94 -20.15 -15.10
N THR A 215 0.83 -20.88 -15.27
CA THR A 215 -0.47 -20.36 -15.72
C THR A 215 -1.38 -20.00 -14.55
N GLU A 216 -0.92 -20.20 -13.31
CA GLU A 216 -1.65 -19.79 -12.13
C GLU A 216 -1.69 -18.26 -12.01
N LEU A 217 -2.79 -17.75 -11.47
CA LEU A 217 -2.98 -16.32 -11.29
C LEU A 217 -2.08 -15.80 -10.17
N ILE A 218 -1.33 -14.74 -10.45
CA ILE A 218 -0.47 -14.02 -9.51
C ILE A 218 -1.18 -12.72 -9.14
N THR A 219 -1.24 -12.42 -7.84
CA THR A 219 -1.60 -11.11 -7.33
C THR A 219 -0.34 -10.28 -7.13
N TYR A 220 -0.34 -9.07 -7.67
CA TYR A 220 0.65 -8.05 -7.41
C TYR A 220 0.02 -6.95 -6.58
N ARG A 221 0.72 -6.48 -5.55
CA ARG A 221 0.30 -5.31 -4.74
C ARG A 221 1.36 -4.24 -4.84
N ILE A 222 0.93 -3.02 -5.17
CA ILE A 222 1.77 -1.83 -5.20
C ILE A 222 1.18 -0.82 -4.21
N ARG A 223 1.98 -0.39 -3.23
CA ARG A 223 1.55 0.51 -2.15
C ARG A 223 2.52 1.65 -1.96
N ILE A 224 2.03 2.89 -1.98
CA ILE A 224 2.81 4.04 -1.54
C ILE A 224 2.75 4.10 -0.01
N ASN A 225 3.90 3.93 0.63
CA ASN A 225 3.94 3.86 2.08
C ASN A 225 3.73 5.24 2.70
N GLY A 226 2.88 5.32 3.73
CA GLY A 226 2.62 6.53 4.49
C GLY A 226 3.28 6.49 5.86
N PHE A 227 3.27 7.63 6.54
CA PHE A 227 3.65 7.67 7.95
C PHE A 227 2.61 6.96 8.80
N GLN A 228 2.95 5.79 9.33
CA GLN A 228 2.28 5.22 10.49
C GLN A 228 2.81 5.96 11.72
N GLY A 229 2.21 7.11 12.04
CA GLY A 229 2.26 7.64 13.40
C GLY A 229 1.25 6.88 14.26
N PRO A 230 1.36 6.92 15.61
CA PRO A 230 0.23 6.52 16.45
C PRO A 230 -0.99 7.26 15.92
N ALA A 231 -2.09 6.52 15.67
CA ALA A 231 -3.37 7.13 15.38
C ALA A 231 -3.54 8.25 16.40
N ALA A 232 -3.72 9.49 15.95
CA ALA A 232 -4.01 10.56 16.88
C ALA A 232 -5.29 10.13 17.58
N THR A 233 -5.16 9.63 18.81
CA THR A 233 -6.29 9.37 19.68
C THR A 233 -6.91 10.73 19.88
N GLN A 234 -7.95 10.98 19.10
CA GLN A 234 -8.80 12.13 19.27
C GLN A 234 -9.29 12.03 20.71
N GLN A 235 -9.14 13.15 21.43
CA GLN A 235 -9.66 13.37 22.78
C GLN A 235 -8.75 12.92 23.93
N ARG A 236 -7.88 13.85 24.38
CA ARG A 236 -7.81 14.24 25.79
C ARG A 236 -7.62 15.75 25.91
N ASP A 237 -8.30 16.30 26.90
CA ASP A 237 -8.60 17.69 27.14
C ASP A 237 -7.41 18.65 27.04
N MET A 238 -7.62 19.73 26.28
CA MET A 238 -6.79 20.93 26.26
C MET A 238 -7.08 21.77 27.51
N ASN A 239 -6.76 21.30 28.72
CA ASN A 239 -6.94 22.08 29.95
C ASN A 239 -5.91 21.83 31.07
N ASP A 240 -4.78 21.16 30.82
CA ASP A 240 -3.71 21.02 31.83
C ASP A 240 -2.33 21.23 31.20
N TYR A 241 -1.85 22.48 31.22
CA TYR A 241 -0.42 22.79 31.09
C TYR A 241 -0.10 24.07 31.87
N GLU A 242 -0.32 24.01 33.19
CA GLU A 242 0.15 25.02 34.14
C GLU A 242 1.22 24.49 35.12
N ASP A 243 1.67 23.24 34.99
CA ASP A 243 2.69 22.69 35.90
C ASP A 243 3.80 21.93 35.16
N MET A 244 4.82 22.66 34.71
CA MET A 244 6.16 22.10 34.58
C MET A 244 7.27 23.16 34.68
N TYR A 245 7.17 24.03 35.68
CA TYR A 245 8.32 24.70 36.28
C TYR A 245 8.73 23.91 37.53
N GLY A 246 9.84 23.17 37.47
CA GLY A 246 10.37 22.51 38.67
C GLY A 246 11.44 21.47 38.39
N GLY A 247 12.69 21.90 38.19
CA GLY A 247 13.81 20.99 38.00
C GLY A 247 15.16 21.70 38.03
N ALA A 248 15.42 22.45 39.10
CA ALA A 248 16.71 23.06 39.37
C ALA A 248 17.74 22.00 39.77
N TYR A 249 18.76 21.76 38.94
CA TYR A 249 20.10 21.44 39.43
C TYR A 249 21.12 22.35 38.74
N GLY A 250 21.83 23.09 39.58
CA GLY A 250 22.68 24.21 39.22
C GLY A 250 24.06 23.82 38.69
N GLY A 251 24.62 24.76 37.94
CA GLY A 251 26.00 24.77 37.47
C GLY A 251 26.32 26.12 36.85
N ARG A 252 26.42 27.16 37.69
CA ARG A 252 26.90 28.49 37.30
C ARG A 252 28.37 28.39 36.87
N TYR A 253 28.72 28.89 35.68
CA TYR A 253 29.87 29.78 35.49
C TYR A 253 29.67 30.67 34.25
N ASN A 254 30.15 31.90 34.40
CA ASN A 254 29.83 33.14 33.72
C ASN A 254 30.74 33.42 32.50
N GLY A 255 30.27 34.29 31.59
CA GLY A 255 31.12 35.05 30.63
C GLY A 255 30.51 35.15 29.24
N ARG A 256 29.54 36.03 28.94
CA ARG A 256 29.62 37.51 28.77
C ARG A 256 30.36 37.96 27.50
N TYR A 257 29.65 37.98 26.37
CA TYR A 257 29.60 39.02 25.31
C TYR A 257 28.34 38.65 24.48
N GLY A 258 27.27 39.42 24.30
CA GLY A 258 27.10 40.86 24.25
C GLY A 258 26.92 41.31 22.81
N ARG A 259 25.68 41.33 22.28
CA ARG A 259 25.06 42.48 21.59
C ARG A 259 23.75 42.14 20.86
N ASN A 260 22.79 43.00 21.13
CA ASN A 260 21.52 43.24 20.47
C ASN A 260 21.58 43.24 18.94
N TYR A 261 20.59 42.63 18.31
CA TYR A 261 19.81 43.24 17.22
C TYR A 261 18.33 42.96 17.44
N ASN A 262 17.58 44.04 17.69
CA ASN A 262 16.13 44.11 17.53
C ASN A 262 15.77 43.87 16.05
N GLY A 263 14.73 43.07 15.79
CA GLY A 263 14.22 42.90 14.43
C GLY A 263 13.04 41.93 14.34
N MET A 264 11.88 42.38 14.82
CA MET A 264 10.53 42.07 14.30
C MET A 264 10.31 40.68 13.65
N TYR A 265 9.74 39.75 14.41
CA TYR A 265 8.83 38.75 13.83
C TYR A 265 7.51 38.80 14.60
N GLY A 266 6.54 39.45 13.96
CA GLY A 266 5.14 39.43 14.35
C GLY A 266 4.60 38.01 14.39
N GLY A 267 3.69 37.78 15.34
CA GLY A 267 3.02 36.51 15.53
C GLY A 267 2.41 35.98 14.23
N MET A 268 2.76 34.75 13.89
CA MET A 268 2.09 34.03 12.82
C MET A 268 0.62 33.81 13.23
N PRO A 269 -0.36 34.18 12.41
CA PRO A 269 -1.74 33.81 12.63
C PRO A 269 -1.86 32.28 12.53
N ARG A 270 -2.42 31.67 13.58
CA ARG A 270 -2.76 30.25 13.62
C ARG A 270 -3.71 29.92 12.47
N ARG A 271 -3.18 29.43 11.35
CA ARG A 271 -4.00 28.78 10.32
C ARG A 271 -4.50 27.47 10.91
N ASN A 272 -5.82 27.43 11.18
CA ASN A 272 -6.55 26.19 11.41
C ASN A 272 -6.36 25.27 10.20
N TYR A 273 -5.38 24.38 10.27
CA TYR A 273 -5.40 23.19 9.44
C TYR A 273 -6.52 22.31 9.98
N SER A 274 -7.56 22.13 9.17
CA SER A 274 -8.55 21.08 9.37
C SER A 274 -7.81 19.75 9.32
N TYR A 275 -7.47 19.23 10.50
CA TYR A 275 -6.80 17.95 10.68
C TYR A 275 -7.87 16.87 10.82
N SER A 276 -8.19 16.25 9.69
CA SER A 276 -8.57 14.83 9.62
C SER A 276 -8.75 14.44 8.15
N LYS A 277 -7.64 14.10 7.49
CA LYS A 277 -7.67 13.11 6.42
C LYS A 277 -6.83 11.96 6.95
N THR A 278 -7.48 10.88 7.36
CA THR A 278 -6.85 9.59 7.62
C THR A 278 -5.72 9.41 6.60
N ILE A 279 -4.48 9.27 7.06
CA ILE A 279 -3.33 9.01 6.18
C ILE A 279 -3.51 7.57 5.70
N THR A 280 -4.45 7.34 4.78
CA THR A 280 -4.59 6.07 4.09
C THR A 280 -3.36 5.94 3.20
N THR A 281 -2.66 4.81 3.30
CA THR A 281 -1.58 4.48 2.39
C THR A 281 -2.23 3.98 1.10
N PRO A 282 -2.22 4.75 0.00
CA PRO A 282 -2.91 4.31 -1.21
C PRO A 282 -2.18 3.08 -1.78
N GLU A 283 -2.94 2.03 -2.07
CA GLU A 283 -2.43 0.76 -2.57
C GLU A 283 -3.37 0.18 -3.60
N PHE A 284 -2.89 -0.50 -4.63
CA PHE A 284 -3.75 -1.18 -5.59
C PHE A 284 -3.23 -2.58 -5.90
N PHE A 285 -4.13 -3.40 -6.40
CA PHE A 285 -3.90 -4.80 -6.70
C PHE A 285 -4.07 -5.06 -8.18
N ILE A 286 -3.19 -5.88 -8.72
CA ILE A 286 -3.21 -6.34 -10.10
C ILE A 286 -3.24 -7.85 -10.06
N LYS A 287 -3.98 -8.47 -10.98
CA LYS A 287 -3.97 -9.90 -11.21
C LYS A 287 -3.45 -10.17 -12.62
N SER A 288 -2.55 -11.13 -12.76
CA SER A 288 -2.08 -11.60 -14.06
C SER A 288 -1.46 -12.98 -13.95
N VAL A 289 -1.42 -13.70 -15.07
CA VAL A 289 -0.53 -14.87 -15.21
C VAL A 289 0.86 -14.40 -15.63
N LEU A 290 1.88 -15.26 -15.55
CA LEU A 290 3.17 -14.95 -16.17
C LEU A 290 3.01 -14.87 -17.69
N ALA A 291 3.65 -13.89 -18.30
CA ALA A 291 3.84 -13.89 -19.73
C ALA A 291 4.74 -15.07 -20.11
N VAL A 292 4.52 -15.60 -21.32
CA VAL A 292 5.31 -16.68 -21.90
C VAL A 292 5.97 -16.15 -23.16
N LYS A 293 7.21 -16.58 -23.43
CA LYS A 293 7.90 -16.30 -24.68
C LYS A 293 7.07 -16.79 -25.86
N ARG A 294 6.76 -15.88 -26.79
CA ARG A 294 6.06 -16.23 -28.03
C ARG A 294 7.02 -16.74 -29.09
#